data_AF-A0A3B4WUB9-F1
#
_entry.id   AF-A0A3B4WUB9-F1
#
_cell.length_a   1.000
_cell.length_b   1.000
_cell.length_c   1.000
_cell.angle_alpha   90.00
_cell.angle_beta   90.00
_cell.angle_gamma   90.00
#
_symmetry.space_group_name_H-M   'P 1'
#
loop_
_entity.id
_entity.type
_entity.pdbx_description
1 polymer ?
#
loop_
_entity_poly.entity_id
_entity_poly.type
_entity_poly.pdbx_seq_one_letter_code
_entity_poly.pdbx_strand_id
1 'polypeptide(L)'
;QISPINHPRLIKCGKGFSQNSNLKTHMRIHTGEKPFSCSVCGKRFIQKTHLREHLSCHTGEKPFSCSVCQKCYSWRRQLQRHMRTHTGEKRLSCSVCDKMFSWPYQLKLHQHNYHYNKKKSVSLLYVFTCFCHFKSLLQVVIWHLLLLFVSISSHFLSGNTCFISLCFFEVI
;
A
#
# COMPACT_ATOMS: atom_id res chain seq x y z
N GLN A 1 19.22 -9.53 -46.38
CA GLN A 1 18.96 -8.08 -46.18
C GLN A 1 17.48 -7.97 -45.84
N ILE A 2 17.05 -7.68 -44.61
CA ILE A 2 17.11 -6.39 -43.92
C ILE A 2 17.42 -6.62 -42.43
N SER A 3 18.42 -5.91 -41.91
CA SER A 3 18.82 -5.88 -40.49
C SER A 3 17.81 -5.11 -39.63
N PRO A 4 17.50 -5.49 -38.38
CA PRO A 4 16.90 -4.57 -37.43
C PRO A 4 18.02 -3.83 -36.68
N ILE A 5 18.32 -2.60 -37.13
CA ILE A 5 19.23 -1.69 -36.45
C ILE A 5 18.58 -1.20 -35.15
N ASN A 6 19.19 -1.63 -34.03
CA ASN A 6 19.40 -0.99 -32.74
C ASN A 6 18.34 -0.06 -32.10
N HIS A 7 17.94 -0.52 -30.90
CA HIS A 7 17.32 0.17 -29.77
C HIS A 7 17.94 1.53 -29.37
N PRO A 8 17.11 2.42 -28.78
CA PRO A 8 17.51 3.10 -27.55
C PRO A 8 16.53 2.77 -26.41
N ARG A 9 17.07 2.07 -25.40
CA ARG A 9 16.48 1.55 -24.17
C ARG A 9 15.58 0.31 -24.35
N LEU A 10 16.04 -0.80 -23.77
CA LEU A 10 15.29 -2.03 -23.55
C LEU A 10 14.11 -1.75 -22.62
N ILE A 11 12.97 -1.36 -23.18
CA ILE A 11 11.76 -1.15 -22.37
C ILE A 11 10.95 -2.45 -22.38
N LYS A 12 11.50 -3.46 -21.70
CA LYS A 12 10.80 -4.73 -21.44
C LYS A 12 9.78 -4.50 -20.32
N CYS A 13 8.49 -4.43 -20.66
CA CYS A 13 7.40 -4.35 -19.69
C CYS A 13 6.53 -5.62 -19.63
N GLY A 14 6.96 -6.71 -20.28
CA GLY A 14 6.29 -8.02 -20.25
C GLY A 14 4.91 -8.07 -20.93
N LYS A 15 4.39 -6.96 -21.48
CA LYS A 15 3.09 -6.95 -22.18
C LYS A 15 3.21 -7.55 -23.58
N GLY A 16 2.45 -8.60 -23.84
CA GLY A 16 2.20 -9.15 -25.17
C GLY A 16 1.05 -8.43 -25.88
N PHE A 17 1.16 -8.30 -27.20
CA PHE A 17 0.10 -7.72 -28.05
C PHE A 17 -0.16 -8.67 -29.22
N SER A 18 -1.43 -8.96 -29.49
CA SER A 18 -1.85 -9.78 -30.63
C SER A 18 -1.77 -9.05 -31.97
N GLN A 19 -1.70 -7.71 -31.96
CA GLN A 19 -1.64 -6.89 -33.16
C GLN A 19 -0.45 -5.92 -33.10
N ASN A 20 0.26 -5.79 -34.23
CA ASN A 20 1.43 -4.92 -34.33
C ASN A 20 1.07 -3.42 -34.15
N SER A 21 -0.12 -2.99 -34.58
CA SER A 21 -0.63 -1.63 -34.37
C SER A 21 -0.73 -1.27 -32.87
N ASN A 22 -1.15 -2.23 -32.05
CA ASN A 22 -1.27 -2.08 -30.61
C ASN A 22 0.12 -2.04 -29.94
N LEU A 23 1.06 -2.89 -30.39
CA LEU A 23 2.45 -2.83 -29.94
C LEU A 23 3.08 -1.47 -30.27
N LYS A 24 2.98 -1.00 -31.52
CA LYS A 24 3.53 0.30 -31.94
C LYS A 24 2.96 1.46 -31.11
N THR A 25 1.65 1.43 -30.87
CA THR A 25 0.99 2.43 -30.02
C THR A 25 1.45 2.34 -28.56
N HIS A 26 1.65 1.13 -28.05
CA HIS A 26 2.17 0.91 -26.70
C HIS A 26 3.60 1.43 -26.54
N MET A 27 4.47 1.23 -27.54
CA MET A 27 5.86 1.71 -27.50
C MET A 27 5.95 3.24 -27.34
N ARG A 28 4.93 4.00 -27.72
CA ARG A 28 4.88 5.45 -27.47
C ARG A 28 4.85 5.83 -25.99
N ILE A 29 4.40 4.93 -25.11
CA ILE A 29 4.46 5.14 -23.65
C ILE A 29 5.92 5.15 -23.19
N HIS A 30 6.72 4.29 -23.80
CA HIS A 30 8.12 4.04 -23.49
C HIS A 30 9.03 5.12 -24.06
N THR A 31 8.75 5.59 -25.28
CA THR A 31 9.48 6.70 -25.92
C THR A 31 8.98 8.07 -25.47
N GLY A 32 7.79 8.15 -24.87
CA GLY A 32 7.12 9.42 -24.56
C GLY A 32 6.53 10.13 -25.77
N GLU A 33 6.53 9.51 -26.96
CA GLU A 33 6.01 10.09 -28.19
C GLU A 33 4.50 10.38 -28.04
N LYS A 34 4.11 11.64 -28.25
CA LYS A 34 2.71 12.09 -28.21
C LYS A 34 2.39 12.83 -29.51
N PRO A 35 2.02 12.11 -30.59
CA PRO A 35 1.87 12.69 -31.92
C PRO A 35 0.72 13.69 -32.02
N PHE A 36 -0.30 13.55 -31.17
CA PHE A 36 -1.55 14.27 -31.31
C PHE A 36 -1.60 15.45 -30.34
N SER A 37 -1.60 16.69 -30.84
CA SER A 37 -1.71 17.90 -30.01
C SER A 37 -3.12 18.48 -30.05
N CYS A 38 -3.54 19.05 -28.92
CA CYS A 38 -4.74 19.88 -28.84
C CYS A 38 -4.44 21.26 -29.43
N SER A 39 -5.25 21.70 -30.39
CA SER A 39 -5.13 23.04 -30.98
C SER A 39 -5.51 24.17 -30.01
N VAL A 40 -6.33 23.86 -29.00
CA VAL A 40 -6.82 24.87 -28.04
C VAL A 40 -5.85 25.12 -26.89
N CYS A 41 -5.26 24.07 -26.31
CA CYS A 41 -4.38 24.19 -25.14
C CYS A 41 -2.98 23.59 -25.31
N GLY A 42 -2.62 23.14 -26.51
CA GLY A 42 -1.30 22.56 -26.81
C GLY A 42 -1.03 21.18 -26.20
N LYS A 43 -1.94 20.66 -25.35
CA LYS A 43 -1.76 19.38 -24.64
C LYS A 43 -1.65 18.20 -25.62
N ARG A 44 -0.69 17.29 -25.39
CA ARG A 44 -0.36 16.20 -26.33
C ARG A 44 -0.80 14.82 -25.83
N PHE A 45 -1.17 13.96 -26.77
CA PHE A 45 -1.74 12.62 -26.55
C PHE A 45 -1.05 11.56 -27.42
N ILE A 46 -1.02 10.32 -26.91
CA ILE A 46 -0.45 9.14 -27.59
C ILE A 46 -1.35 8.62 -28.72
N GLN A 47 -2.67 8.79 -28.56
CA GLN A 47 -3.70 8.28 -29.48
C GLN A 47 -4.67 9.40 -29.89
N LYS A 48 -5.16 9.33 -31.14
CA LYS A 48 -6.15 10.27 -31.69
C LYS A 48 -7.48 10.23 -30.94
N THR A 49 -7.89 9.05 -30.48
CA THR A 49 -9.10 8.85 -29.66
C THR A 49 -9.04 9.66 -28.37
N HIS A 50 -7.92 9.64 -27.67
CA HIS A 50 -7.73 10.44 -26.45
C HIS A 50 -7.73 11.95 -26.71
N LEU A 51 -7.17 12.39 -27.84
CA LEU A 51 -7.27 13.80 -28.25
C LEU A 51 -8.74 14.19 -28.51
N ARG A 52 -9.49 13.36 -29.25
CA ARG A 52 -10.92 13.61 -29.51
C ARG A 52 -11.72 13.69 -28.22
N GLU A 53 -11.51 12.75 -27.29
CA GLU A 53 -12.13 12.77 -25.97
C GLU A 53 -11.76 14.03 -25.19
N HIS A 54 -10.51 14.49 -25.27
CA HIS A 54 -10.08 15.72 -24.62
C HIS A 54 -10.73 16.98 -25.20
N LEU A 55 -10.94 17.03 -26.53
CA LEU A 55 -11.57 18.19 -27.17
C LEU A 55 -13.00 18.43 -26.65
N SER A 56 -13.72 17.39 -26.24
CA SER A 56 -15.05 17.54 -25.61
C SER A 56 -15.02 18.38 -24.33
N CYS A 57 -13.86 18.48 -23.65
CA CYS A 57 -13.71 19.35 -22.48
C CYS A 57 -13.65 20.84 -22.85
N HIS A 58 -13.23 21.17 -24.08
CA HIS A 58 -13.18 22.56 -24.57
C HIS A 58 -14.52 23.01 -25.12
N THR A 59 -15.26 22.13 -25.80
CA THR A 59 -16.58 22.44 -26.36
C THR A 59 -17.69 22.38 -25.31
N GLY A 60 -17.45 21.71 -24.18
CA GLY A 60 -18.49 21.47 -23.16
C GLY A 60 -19.53 20.43 -23.60
N GLU A 61 -19.37 19.83 -24.78
CA GLU A 61 -20.27 18.80 -25.28
C GLU A 61 -20.26 17.58 -24.37
N LYS A 62 -21.45 17.17 -23.95
CA LYS A 62 -21.68 15.96 -23.17
C LYS A 62 -22.58 15.01 -23.96
N PRO A 63 -22.06 14.36 -25.02
CA PRO A 63 -22.87 13.61 -25.96
C PRO A 63 -23.48 12.33 -25.37
N PHE A 64 -23.08 11.92 -24.16
CA PHE A 64 -23.56 10.70 -23.53
C PHE A 64 -24.53 11.03 -22.39
N SER A 65 -25.84 10.85 -22.59
CA SER A 65 -26.88 11.04 -21.58
C SER A 65 -27.25 9.76 -20.83
N CYS A 66 -27.56 9.90 -19.55
CA CYS A 66 -28.14 8.82 -18.74
C CYS A 66 -29.64 8.68 -19.07
N SER A 67 -30.08 7.49 -19.46
CA SER A 67 -31.50 7.24 -19.75
C SER A 67 -32.41 7.33 -18.52
N VAL A 68 -31.85 7.18 -17.31
CA VAL A 68 -32.62 7.15 -16.05
C VAL A 68 -32.79 8.55 -15.45
N CYS A 69 -31.71 9.34 -15.36
CA CYS A 69 -31.74 10.65 -14.70
C CYS A 69 -31.34 11.83 -15.61
N GLN A 70 -31.20 11.59 -16.92
CA GLN A 70 -30.87 12.60 -17.93
C GLN A 70 -29.55 13.37 -17.70
N LYS A 71 -28.70 12.92 -16.77
CA LYS A 71 -27.36 13.48 -16.58
C LYS A 71 -26.48 13.17 -17.79
N CYS A 72 -25.82 14.21 -18.31
CA CYS A 72 -24.93 14.08 -19.45
C CYS A 72 -23.45 13.96 -19.01
N TYR A 73 -22.68 13.24 -19.81
CA TYR A 73 -21.27 12.94 -19.60
C TYR A 73 -20.47 13.21 -20.87
N SER A 74 -19.24 13.68 -20.70
CA SER A 74 -18.33 13.92 -21.82
C SER A 74 -17.81 12.60 -22.43
N TRP A 75 -17.75 11.51 -21.66
CA TRP A 75 -17.22 10.22 -22.13
C TRP A 75 -18.15 9.04 -21.80
N ARG A 76 -18.27 8.09 -22.74
CA ARG A 76 -19.08 6.86 -22.56
C ARG A 76 -18.72 6.10 -21.29
N ARG A 77 -17.43 6.00 -20.96
CA ARG A 77 -16.94 5.35 -19.74
C ARG A 77 -17.43 6.01 -18.45
N GLN A 78 -17.66 7.32 -18.47
CA GLN A 78 -18.21 8.04 -17.31
C GLN A 78 -19.70 7.72 -17.13
N LEU A 79 -20.46 7.72 -18.23
CA LEU A 79 -21.85 7.29 -18.23
C LEU A 79 -21.97 5.84 -17.74
N GLN A 80 -21.20 4.90 -18.28
CA GLN A 80 -21.19 3.50 -17.81
C GLN A 80 -20.88 3.38 -16.32
N ARG A 81 -19.93 4.16 -15.81
CA ARG A 81 -19.65 4.23 -14.39
C ARG A 81 -20.85 4.75 -13.60
N HIS A 82 -21.46 5.83 -14.07
CA HIS A 82 -22.62 6.41 -13.43
C HIS A 82 -23.81 5.45 -13.41
N MET A 83 -24.03 4.64 -14.45
CA MET A 83 -25.11 3.65 -14.44
C MET A 83 -25.03 2.68 -13.24
N ARG A 84 -23.83 2.42 -12.71
CA ARG A 84 -23.66 1.60 -11.49
C ARG A 84 -24.32 2.21 -10.26
N THR A 85 -24.55 3.53 -10.23
CA THR A 85 -25.26 4.19 -9.12
C THR A 85 -26.76 3.95 -9.17
N HIS A 86 -27.31 3.61 -10.35
CA HIS A 86 -28.71 3.23 -10.50
C HIS A 86 -28.92 1.74 -10.24
N THR A 87 -28.01 0.89 -10.71
CA THR A 87 -28.13 -0.57 -10.53
C THR A 87 -27.64 -1.07 -9.18
N GLY A 88 -26.92 -0.25 -8.42
CA GLY A 88 -26.34 -0.64 -7.13
C GLY A 88 -25.27 -1.74 -7.23
N GLU A 89 -24.80 -2.05 -8.43
CA GLU A 89 -23.90 -3.17 -8.67
C GLU A 89 -22.59 -3.03 -7.87
N LYS A 90 -22.36 -4.00 -6.99
CA LYS A 90 -21.10 -4.21 -6.27
C LYS A 90 -20.49 -5.50 -6.80
N ARG A 91 -19.45 -5.37 -7.62
CA ARG A 91 -18.84 -6.51 -8.33
C ARG A 91 -17.51 -6.97 -7.71
N LEU A 92 -17.01 -6.24 -6.71
CA LEU A 92 -15.68 -6.46 -6.15
C LEU A 92 -15.81 -6.88 -4.69
N SER A 93 -15.57 -8.15 -4.41
CA SER A 93 -15.55 -8.69 -3.05
C SER A 93 -14.17 -8.53 -2.40
N CYS A 94 -14.17 -8.35 -1.08
CA CYS A 94 -12.96 -8.54 -0.31
C CYS A 94 -12.67 -10.04 -0.17
N SER A 95 -11.42 -10.45 -0.35
CA SER A 95 -11.02 -11.86 -0.21
C SER A 95 -10.93 -12.34 1.24
N VAL A 96 -11.06 -11.42 2.21
CA VAL A 96 -10.89 -11.69 3.64
C VAL A 96 -12.22 -11.56 4.40
N CYS A 97 -13.20 -10.85 3.84
CA CYS A 97 -14.52 -10.68 4.46
C CYS A 97 -15.59 -10.45 3.39
N ASP A 98 -16.87 -10.58 3.75
CA ASP A 98 -17.98 -10.54 2.79
C ASP A 98 -18.36 -9.12 2.31
N LYS A 99 -17.51 -8.12 2.56
CA LYS A 99 -17.75 -6.75 2.11
C LYS A 99 -17.53 -6.64 0.60
N MET A 100 -18.55 -6.12 -0.08
CA MET A 100 -18.53 -5.86 -1.52
C MET A 100 -18.46 -4.35 -1.82
N PHE A 101 -17.78 -4.01 -2.92
CA PHE A 101 -17.53 -2.64 -3.35
C PHE A 101 -17.86 -2.44 -4.83
N SER A 102 -18.25 -1.20 -5.17
CA SER A 102 -18.53 -0.81 -6.56
C SER A 102 -17.26 -0.36 -7.30
N TRP A 103 -16.25 0.11 -6.56
CA TRP A 103 -15.01 0.66 -7.11
C TRP A 103 -13.74 0.00 -6.56
N PRO A 104 -12.71 -0.25 -7.39
CA PRO A 104 -11.46 -0.86 -6.94
C PRO A 104 -10.73 -0.07 -5.85
N TYR A 105 -10.80 1.26 -5.88
CA TYR A 105 -10.15 2.09 -4.86
C TYR A 105 -10.78 1.88 -3.47
N GLN A 106 -12.10 1.66 -3.40
CA GLN A 106 -12.80 1.42 -2.14
C GLN A 106 -12.35 0.08 -1.55
N LEU A 107 -12.28 -0.96 -2.39
CA LEU A 107 -11.78 -2.27 -1.98
C LEU A 107 -10.32 -2.19 -1.52
N LYS A 108 -9.44 -1.53 -2.30
CA LYS A 108 -8.03 -1.35 -1.91
C LYS A 108 -7.88 -0.61 -0.59
N LEU A 109 -8.62 0.49 -0.41
CA LEU A 109 -8.59 1.27 0.83
C LEU A 109 -9.11 0.45 2.00
N HIS A 110 -10.19 -0.31 1.81
CA HIS A 110 -10.70 -1.23 2.82
C HIS A 110 -9.65 -2.30 3.19
N GLN A 111 -9.05 -2.95 2.20
CA GLN A 111 -7.99 -3.94 2.43
C GLN A 111 -6.79 -3.34 3.15
N HIS A 112 -6.36 -2.15 2.74
CA HIS A 112 -5.23 -1.47 3.36
C HIS A 112 -5.52 -1.12 4.83
N ASN A 113 -6.64 -0.46 5.10
CA ASN A 113 -6.96 0.05 6.44
C ASN A 113 -7.35 -1.07 7.42
N TYR A 114 -8.08 -2.09 6.98
CA TYR A 114 -8.67 -3.09 7.87
C TYR A 114 -7.91 -4.43 7.90
N HIS A 115 -7.20 -4.80 6.83
CA HIS A 115 -6.54 -6.11 6.71
C HIS A 115 -5.01 -6.02 6.67
N TYR A 116 -4.44 -4.98 6.05
CA TYR A 116 -2.99 -4.79 5.98
C TYR A 116 -2.44 -4.04 7.20
N ASN A 117 -3.01 -2.88 7.56
CA ASN A 117 -2.54 -2.10 8.71
C ASN A 117 -2.86 -2.77 10.05
N LYS A 118 -3.96 -3.53 10.14
CA LYS A 118 -4.24 -4.36 11.34
C LYS A 118 -3.19 -5.45 11.54
N LYS A 119 -2.68 -6.07 10.47
CA LYS A 119 -1.56 -7.06 10.58
C LYS A 119 -0.30 -6.42 11.15
N LYS A 120 0.01 -5.16 10.83
CA LYS A 120 1.13 -4.43 11.44
C LYS A 120 0.90 -4.08 12.91
N SER A 121 -0.32 -3.68 13.29
CA SER A 121 -0.69 -3.42 14.69
C SER A 121 -0.55 -4.67 15.55
N VAL A 122 -0.97 -5.84 15.04
CA VAL A 122 -0.85 -7.11 15.76
C VAL A 122 0.59 -7.62 15.78
N SER A 123 1.39 -7.42 14.72
CA SER A 123 2.80 -7.82 14.70
C SER A 123 3.67 -6.97 15.63
N LEU A 124 3.43 -5.66 15.72
CA LEU A 124 4.14 -4.80 16.66
C LEU A 124 3.78 -5.15 18.11
N LEU A 125 2.50 -5.40 18.41
CA LEU A 125 2.08 -5.82 19.74
C LEU A 125 2.76 -7.14 20.15
N TYR A 126 2.85 -8.11 19.23
CA TYR A 126 3.54 -9.39 19.45
C TYR A 126 5.05 -9.21 19.71
N VAL A 127 5.71 -8.29 18.99
CA VAL A 127 7.12 -7.94 19.21
C VAL A 127 7.30 -7.26 20.57
N PHE A 128 6.42 -6.32 20.96
CA PHE A 128 6.47 -5.67 22.28
C PHE A 128 6.25 -6.66 23.43
N THR A 129 5.30 -7.59 23.30
CA THR A 129 5.08 -8.64 24.32
C THR A 129 6.26 -9.60 24.44
N CYS A 130 6.95 -9.90 23.33
CA CYS A 130 8.12 -10.78 23.34
C CYS A 130 9.36 -10.10 23.97
N PHE A 131 9.54 -8.78 23.75
CA PHE A 131 10.60 -7.99 24.39
C PHE A 131 10.44 -7.86 25.92
N CYS A 132 9.19 -7.80 26.43
CA CYS A 132 8.93 -7.80 27.87
C CYS A 132 9.29 -9.13 28.54
N HIS A 133 9.02 -10.27 27.89
CA HIS A 133 9.39 -11.58 28.41
C HIS A 133 10.92 -11.79 28.42
N PHE A 134 11.64 -11.28 27.42
CA PHE A 134 13.10 -11.44 27.34
C PHE A 134 13.86 -10.64 28.41
N LYS A 135 13.35 -9.47 28.83
CA LYS A 135 13.93 -8.71 29.96
C LYS A 135 13.79 -9.42 31.31
N SER A 136 12.73 -10.21 31.51
CA SER A 136 12.49 -10.90 32.79
C SER A 136 13.58 -11.94 33.14
N LEU A 137 14.02 -12.74 32.18
CA LEU A 137 15.03 -13.78 32.42
C LEU A 137 16.42 -13.18 32.65
N LEU A 138 16.80 -12.15 31.89
CA LEU A 138 18.09 -11.48 32.09
C LEU A 138 18.14 -10.72 33.42
N GLN A 139 17.05 -10.08 33.85
CA GLN A 139 16.98 -9.43 35.17
C GLN A 139 16.96 -10.44 36.32
N VAL A 140 16.32 -11.60 36.18
CA VAL A 140 16.37 -12.68 37.18
C VAL A 140 17.79 -13.24 37.30
N VAL A 141 18.49 -13.47 36.18
CA VAL A 141 19.89 -13.93 36.19
C VAL A 141 20.83 -12.89 36.78
N ILE A 142 20.66 -11.60 36.45
CA ILE A 142 21.44 -10.51 37.05
C ILE A 142 21.17 -10.41 38.56
N TRP A 143 19.93 -10.56 39.00
CA TRP A 143 19.57 -10.55 40.43
C TRP A 143 20.20 -11.73 41.19
N HIS A 144 20.21 -12.94 40.60
CA HIS A 144 20.90 -14.10 41.17
C HIS A 144 22.43 -13.96 41.19
N LEU A 145 23.04 -13.38 40.15
CA LEU A 145 24.48 -13.11 40.12
C LEU A 145 24.89 -12.05 41.15
N LEU A 146 24.06 -11.01 41.35
CA LEU A 146 24.28 -10.01 42.40
C LEU A 146 24.10 -10.60 43.79
N LEU A 147 23.12 -11.49 44.01
CA LEU A 147 22.98 -12.22 45.28
C LEU A 147 24.19 -13.13 45.56
N LEU A 148 24.67 -13.86 44.55
CA LEU A 148 25.88 -14.68 44.68
C LEU A 148 27.10 -13.81 44.97
N PHE A 149 27.22 -12.65 44.34
CA PHE A 149 28.29 -11.70 44.60
C PHE A 149 28.24 -11.15 46.04
N VAL A 150 27.05 -10.83 46.55
CA VAL A 150 26.86 -10.42 47.95
C VAL A 150 27.19 -11.56 48.90
N SER A 151 26.77 -12.79 48.61
CA SER A 151 27.08 -13.98 49.43
C SER A 151 28.58 -14.31 49.46
N ILE A 152 29.28 -14.20 48.33
CA ILE A 152 30.73 -14.41 48.24
C ILE A 152 31.49 -13.28 48.96
N SER A 153 31.01 -12.04 48.87
CA SER A 153 31.59 -10.90 49.59
C SER A 153 31.41 -11.03 51.11
N SER A 154 30.27 -11.55 51.57
CA SER A 154 30.05 -11.85 52.99
C SER A 154 30.90 -13.01 53.53
N HIS A 155 31.24 -14.00 52.69
CA HIS A 155 32.17 -15.07 53.08
C HIS A 155 33.63 -14.62 53.15
N PHE A 156 34.02 -13.61 52.36
CA PHE A 156 35.39 -13.06 52.39
C PHE A 156 35.61 -12.06 53.53
N LEU A 157 34.54 -11.42 54.05
CA LEU A 157 34.61 -10.52 55.20
C LEU A 157 34.26 -11.17 56.55
N SER A 158 33.77 -12.42 56.60
CA SER A 158 33.49 -13.13 57.86
C SER A 158 34.70 -13.86 58.46
N GLY A 159 35.91 -13.42 58.11
CA GLY A 159 37.18 -13.80 58.71
C GLY A 159 37.82 -12.66 59.51
N ASN A 160 37.02 -11.84 60.21
CA ASN A 160 37.31 -11.31 61.55
C ASN A 160 36.15 -10.41 62.02
N THR A 161 35.37 -10.96 62.95
CA THR A 161 34.46 -10.37 63.95
C THR A 161 33.87 -8.96 63.78
N CYS A 162 32.55 -8.92 64.04
CA CYS A 162 31.77 -7.88 64.75
C CYS A 162 30.97 -6.80 63.97
N PHE A 163 29.65 -6.98 64.08
CA PHE A 163 28.63 -6.03 64.61
C PHE A 163 27.84 -5.08 63.68
N ILE A 164 26.51 -5.30 63.77
CA ILE A 164 25.37 -4.35 63.75
C ILE A 164 25.00 -3.65 62.43
N SER A 165 23.83 -4.00 61.90
CA SER A 165 22.69 -3.09 61.64
C SER A 165 21.52 -3.93 61.09
N LEU A 166 20.55 -4.34 61.89
CA LEU A 166 19.27 -3.67 62.12
C LEU A 166 18.50 -3.23 60.86
N CYS A 167 17.35 -3.89 60.70
CA CYS A 167 16.06 -3.38 60.23
C CYS A 167 15.87 -3.08 58.74
N PHE A 168 15.22 -4.01 58.05
CA PHE A 168 14.06 -3.68 57.21
C PHE A 168 12.96 -4.73 57.44
N PHE A 169 12.11 -4.43 58.44
CA PHE A 169 10.65 -4.60 58.36
C PHE A 169 10.15 -4.21 56.94
N GLU A 170 9.08 -4.70 56.33
CA GLU A 170 8.06 -5.71 56.60
C GLU A 170 7.02 -5.50 55.46
N VAL A 171 6.16 -6.50 55.23
CA VAL A 171 4.82 -6.41 54.61
C VAL A 171 4.67 -6.48 53.08
N ILE A 172 4.15 -7.66 52.68
CA ILE A 172 3.38 -8.09 51.49
C ILE A 172 4.17 -8.48 50.23
#